data_AF-A0A8X7BN34-F1
#
_entry.id   AF-A0A8X7BN34-F1
#
_cell.length_a   1.000
_cell.length_b   1.000
_cell.length_c   1.000
_cell.angle_alpha   90.00
_cell.angle_beta   90.00
_cell.angle_gamma   90.00
#
_symmetry.space_group_name_H-M   'P 1'
#
loop_
_entity.id
_entity.type
_entity.pdbx_description
1 polymer ?
#
loop_
_entity_poly.entity_id
_entity_poly.type
_entity_poly.pdbx_seq_one_letter_code
_entity_poly.pdbx_strand_id
1 'polypeptide(L)'
;MSSGQSQDESKNKDIESVFNEVTEIAGQKGKLLQQDAQRWLEDANIIGSHLGMTVSDFQSLFEKKCKEKTGMDFREFKPFVESLAEEKKQEASDFMKRLTEAAEENKKDKKNEN
;
A
#
# COMPACT_ATOMS: atom_id res chain seq x y z
N MET A 1 -27.57 -11.87 -28.78
CA MET A 1 -27.05 -12.98 -27.96
C MET A 1 -25.62 -12.64 -27.59
N SER A 2 -25.28 -12.92 -26.34
CA SER A 2 -24.08 -12.54 -25.59
C SER A 2 -22.75 -12.86 -26.26
N SER A 3 -21.77 -11.99 -25.99
CA SER A 3 -20.36 -12.27 -25.62
C SER A 3 -19.72 -10.88 -25.39
N GLY A 4 -19.45 -10.37 -24.20
CA GLY A 4 -19.21 -11.05 -22.93
C GLY A 4 -17.80 -11.63 -22.89
N GLN A 5 -16.78 -10.78 -22.91
CA GLN A 5 -15.40 -11.04 -22.41
C GLN A 5 -14.61 -9.73 -22.50
N SER A 6 -14.53 -8.98 -21.39
CA SER A 6 -13.38 -9.03 -20.47
C SER A 6 -12.09 -8.56 -21.16
N GLN A 7 -12.03 -7.28 -21.51
CA GLN A 7 -10.72 -6.63 -21.55
C GLN A 7 -10.27 -6.49 -20.10
N ASP A 8 -9.32 -7.35 -19.78
CA ASP A 8 -8.37 -7.25 -18.68
C ASP A 8 -7.77 -5.84 -18.67
N GLU A 9 -8.49 -4.87 -18.09
CA GLU A 9 -7.93 -3.60 -17.66
C GLU A 9 -7.12 -3.88 -16.40
N SER A 10 -6.03 -4.62 -16.56
CA SER A 10 -4.80 -4.41 -15.79
C SER A 10 -4.35 -2.98 -16.08
N LYS A 11 -5.11 -1.99 -15.59
CA LYS A 11 -4.66 -0.61 -15.53
C LYS A 11 -3.39 -0.67 -14.73
N ASN A 12 -2.28 -0.27 -15.34
CA ASN A 12 -1.10 0.19 -14.63
C ASN A 12 -1.57 1.33 -13.71
N LYS A 13 -2.11 0.99 -12.53
CA LYS A 13 -2.56 1.97 -11.57
C LYS A 13 -1.31 2.50 -10.91
N ASP A 14 -1.05 3.78 -11.14
CA ASP A 14 0.00 4.50 -10.45
C ASP A 14 -0.19 4.34 -8.94
N ILE A 15 0.90 4.08 -8.23
CA ILE A 15 0.90 3.92 -6.77
C ILE A 15 0.27 5.12 -6.04
N GLU A 16 0.33 6.31 -6.65
CA GLU A 16 -0.35 7.52 -6.16
C GLU A 16 -1.88 7.39 -6.19
N SER A 17 -2.43 6.86 -7.29
CA SER A 17 -3.87 6.62 -7.39
C SER A 17 -4.31 5.58 -6.38
N VAL A 18 -3.53 4.50 -6.23
CA VAL A 18 -3.79 3.46 -5.24
C VAL A 18 -3.75 4.02 -3.83
N PHE A 19 -2.74 4.82 -3.50
CA PHE A 19 -2.62 5.48 -2.20
C PHE A 19 -3.85 6.35 -1.89
N ASN A 20 -4.29 7.16 -2.85
CA ASN A 20 -5.48 7.99 -2.69
C ASN A 20 -6.73 7.14 -2.45
N GLU A 21 -6.89 6.04 -3.18
CA GLU A 21 -8.01 5.11 -2.97
C GLU A 21 -7.96 4.45 -1.58
N VAL A 22 -6.79 3.96 -1.14
CA VAL A 22 -6.63 3.32 0.18
C VAL A 22 -6.98 4.30 1.30
N THR A 23 -6.45 5.52 1.24
CA THR A 23 -6.72 6.55 2.25
C THR A 23 -8.15 7.07 2.19
N GLU A 24 -8.79 7.09 1.02
CA GLU A 24 -10.21 7.43 0.89
C GLU A 24 -11.12 6.34 1.50
N ILE A 25 -10.83 5.06 1.24
CA ILE A 25 -11.53 3.92 1.84
C ILE A 25 -11.40 3.92 3.37
N ALA A 26 -10.24 4.32 3.88
CA ALA A 26 -9.99 4.47 5.32
C ALA A 26 -10.63 5.75 5.93
N GLY A 27 -11.24 6.61 5.11
CA GLY A 27 -11.87 7.86 5.54
C GLY A 27 -10.89 9.01 5.83
N GLN A 28 -9.62 8.84 5.49
CA GLN A 28 -8.53 9.77 5.80
C GLN A 28 -8.19 10.72 4.64
N LYS A 29 -8.71 10.48 3.43
CA LYS A 29 -8.65 11.36 2.25
C LYS A 29 -7.25 11.94 1.96
N GLY A 30 -6.30 11.07 1.63
CA GLY A 30 -4.92 11.46 1.31
C GLY A 30 -3.95 11.46 2.49
N LYS A 31 -4.41 11.03 3.68
CA LYS A 31 -3.54 10.78 4.84
C LYS A 31 -3.53 9.29 5.17
N LEU A 32 -2.34 8.69 5.25
CA LEU A 32 -2.20 7.29 5.60
C LEU A 32 -1.75 7.20 7.05
N LEU A 33 -2.65 6.73 7.93
CA LEU A 33 -2.32 6.53 9.33
C LEU A 33 -1.38 5.33 9.48
N GLN A 34 -0.66 5.31 10.60
CA GLN A 34 0.27 4.22 10.91
C GLN A 34 -0.42 2.84 10.87
N GLN A 35 -1.64 2.72 11.41
CA GLN A 35 -2.38 1.46 11.43
C GLN A 35 -2.81 1.02 10.03
N ASP A 36 -3.26 1.95 9.20
CA ASP A 36 -3.67 1.67 7.81
C ASP A 36 -2.46 1.31 6.94
N ALA A 37 -1.35 2.03 7.11
CA ALA A 37 -0.07 1.71 6.46
C ALA A 37 0.43 0.32 6.86
N GLN A 38 0.40 0.00 8.15
CA GLN A 38 0.82 -1.30 8.66
C GLN A 38 0.02 -2.42 7.98
N ARG A 39 -1.31 -2.32 8.02
CA ARG A 39 -2.19 -3.31 7.41
C ARG A 39 -1.93 -3.46 5.91
N TRP A 40 -1.77 -2.34 5.19
CA TRP A 40 -1.51 -2.38 3.76
C TRP A 40 -0.15 -3.05 3.43
N LEU A 41 0.88 -2.82 4.24
CA LEU A 41 2.19 -3.48 4.11
C LEU A 41 2.16 -4.96 4.52
N GLU A 42 1.34 -5.33 5.50
CA GLU A 42 1.09 -6.74 5.87
C GLU A 42 0.38 -7.47 4.74
N ASP A 43 -0.67 -6.89 4.16
CA ASP A 43 -1.40 -7.45 3.02
C ASP A 43 -0.48 -7.59 1.78
N ALA A 44 0.44 -6.64 1.59
CA ALA A 44 1.48 -6.71 0.56
C ALA A 44 2.60 -7.72 0.86
N ASN A 45 2.52 -8.46 1.98
CA ASN A 45 3.56 -9.37 2.48
C ASN A 45 4.95 -8.71 2.61
N ILE A 46 4.95 -7.38 2.84
CA ILE A 46 6.17 -6.60 3.09
C ILE A 46 6.55 -6.72 4.57
N ILE A 47 5.56 -6.57 5.45
CA ILE A 47 5.70 -6.88 6.87
C ILE A 47 5.40 -8.36 7.08
N GLY A 48 6.31 -9.07 7.74
CA GLY A 48 6.20 -10.50 8.02
C GLY A 48 7.47 -11.28 7.67
N SER A 49 7.37 -12.60 7.78
CA SER A 49 8.52 -13.53 7.67
C SER A 49 9.19 -13.53 6.30
N HIS A 50 8.49 -13.10 5.24
CA HIS A 50 9.00 -13.16 3.87
C HIS A 50 10.15 -12.17 3.62
N LEU A 51 10.04 -10.93 4.09
CA LEU A 51 11.09 -9.90 3.99
C LEU A 51 11.81 -9.65 5.32
N GLY A 52 11.49 -10.42 6.35
CA GLY A 52 12.05 -10.28 7.70
C GLY A 52 11.83 -8.88 8.28
N MET A 53 10.73 -8.22 7.92
CA MET A 53 10.35 -6.94 8.48
C MET A 53 9.33 -7.18 9.58
N THR A 54 9.66 -6.77 10.82
CA THR A 54 8.70 -6.89 11.92
C THR A 54 7.79 -5.66 11.96
N VAL A 55 6.65 -5.79 12.63
CA VAL A 55 5.77 -4.66 12.93
C VAL A 55 6.54 -3.57 13.67
N SER A 56 7.41 -3.92 14.62
CA SER A 56 8.20 -2.94 15.39
C SER A 56 9.20 -2.16 14.52
N ASP A 57 9.83 -2.83 13.54
CA ASP A 57 10.70 -2.14 12.57
C ASP A 57 9.90 -1.13 11.75
N PHE A 58 8.72 -1.54 11.27
CA PHE A 58 7.80 -0.67 10.54
C PHE A 58 7.41 0.55 11.37
N GLN A 59 6.97 0.35 12.61
CA GLN A 59 6.52 1.45 13.48
C GLN A 59 7.66 2.45 13.72
N SER A 60 8.85 1.95 14.05
CA SER A 60 10.05 2.78 14.25
C SER A 60 10.39 3.61 13.00
N LEU A 61 10.29 3.01 11.81
CA LEU A 61 10.55 3.68 10.54
C LEU A 61 9.46 4.69 10.19
N PHE A 62 8.20 4.34 10.42
CA PHE A 62 7.06 5.19 10.19
C PHE A 62 7.17 6.44 11.06
N GLU A 63 7.44 6.31 12.37
CA GLU A 63 7.61 7.44 13.28
C GLU A 63 8.81 8.32 12.91
N LYS A 64 9.88 7.74 12.36
CA LYS A 64 11.07 8.48 11.92
C LYS A 64 10.82 9.29 10.64
N LYS A 65 9.95 8.79 9.75
CA LYS A 65 9.72 9.35 8.41
C LYS A 65 8.45 10.20 8.32
N CYS A 66 7.41 9.86 9.07
CA CYS A 66 6.16 10.59 9.18
C CYS A 66 6.38 11.82 10.05
N LYS A 67 6.46 13.00 9.44
CA LYS A 67 6.67 14.24 10.20
C LYS A 67 5.38 14.70 10.89
N GLU A 68 4.23 14.36 10.32
CA GLU A 68 2.93 14.73 10.84
C GLU A 68 2.35 13.64 11.74
N LYS A 69 1.75 14.04 12.86
CA LYS A 69 1.04 13.10 13.76
C LYS A 69 -0.29 12.61 13.18
N THR A 70 -0.79 13.25 12.13
CA THR A 70 -2.08 12.97 11.49
C THR A 70 -1.98 11.93 10.38
N GLY A 71 -0.81 11.32 10.18
CA GLY A 71 -0.55 10.36 9.11
C GLY A 71 0.25 10.95 7.96
N MET A 72 0.77 10.04 7.14
CA MET A 72 1.72 10.29 6.07
C MET A 72 0.97 10.63 4.78
N ASP A 73 1.35 11.68 4.07
CA ASP A 73 0.82 11.94 2.72
C ASP A 73 1.64 11.24 1.63
N PHE A 74 1.16 11.26 0.38
CA PHE A 74 1.83 10.55 -0.72
C PHE A 74 3.30 11.00 -0.93
N ARG A 75 3.61 12.28 -0.68
CA ARG A 75 4.98 12.81 -0.85
C ARG A 75 5.94 12.29 0.20
N GLU A 76 5.42 11.91 1.37
CA GLU A 76 6.18 11.23 2.42
C GLU A 76 6.15 9.71 2.23
N PHE A 77 5.05 9.16 1.73
CA PHE A 77 4.86 7.73 1.51
C PHE A 77 5.79 7.15 0.45
N LYS A 78 5.93 7.80 -0.70
CA LYS A 78 6.83 7.33 -1.76
C LYS A 78 8.29 7.16 -1.27
N PRO A 79 8.95 8.19 -0.69
CA PRO A 79 10.30 8.03 -0.18
C PRO A 79 10.39 7.11 1.03
N PHE A 80 9.30 6.93 1.79
CA PHE A 80 9.22 5.91 2.83
C PHE A 80 9.30 4.49 2.24
N VAL A 81 8.51 4.18 1.22
CA VAL A 81 8.55 2.88 0.52
C VAL A 81 9.91 2.66 -0.16
N GLU A 82 10.49 3.69 -0.77
CA GLU A 82 11.83 3.62 -1.36
C GLU A 82 12.90 3.31 -0.29
N SER A 83 12.81 3.95 0.88
CA SER A 83 13.72 3.68 2.01
C SER A 83 13.55 2.26 2.54
N LEU A 84 12.31 1.75 2.61
CA LEU A 84 12.04 0.38 3.03
C LEU A 84 12.66 -0.64 2.08
N ALA A 85 12.50 -0.43 0.78
CA ALA A 85 13.08 -1.29 -0.22
C ALA A 85 14.62 -1.27 -0.14
N GLU A 86 15.23 -0.10 0.06
CA GLU A 86 16.67 0.05 0.27
C GLU A 86 17.17 -0.73 1.50
N GLU A 87 16.51 -0.59 2.66
CA GLU A 87 16.89 -1.32 3.88
C GLU A 87 16.75 -2.83 3.72
N LYS A 88 15.79 -3.27 2.91
CA LYS A 88 15.59 -4.69 2.58
C LYS A 88 16.39 -5.18 1.39
N LYS A 89 17.21 -4.31 0.77
CA LYS A 89 17.97 -4.62 -0.45
C LYS A 89 17.07 -5.20 -1.55
N GLN A 90 15.90 -4.60 -1.73
CA GLN A 90 14.92 -4.92 -2.74
C GLN A 90 14.69 -3.70 -3.63
N GLU A 91 14.07 -3.91 -4.78
CA GLU A 91 13.71 -2.80 -5.66
C GLU A 91 12.45 -2.09 -5.16
N ALA A 92 12.49 -0.76 -5.11
CA ALA A 92 11.32 0.04 -4.73
C ALA A 92 10.12 -0.23 -5.65
N SER A 93 10.37 -0.48 -6.93
CA SER A 93 9.35 -0.88 -7.90
C SER A 93 8.62 -2.17 -7.51
N ASP A 94 9.32 -3.14 -6.90
CA ASP A 94 8.71 -4.40 -6.44
C ASP A 94 7.77 -4.13 -5.25
N PHE A 95 8.20 -3.28 -4.30
CA PHE A 95 7.36 -2.88 -3.16
C PHE A 95 6.11 -2.12 -3.62
N MET A 96 6.27 -1.14 -4.52
CA MET A 96 5.15 -0.39 -5.08
C MET A 96 4.18 -1.31 -5.82
N LYS A 97 4.70 -2.29 -6.57
CA LYS A 97 3.87 -3.28 -7.25
C LYS A 97 3.07 -4.15 -6.26
N ARG A 98 3.71 -4.71 -5.24
CA ARG A 98 3.04 -5.51 -4.20
C ARG A 98 1.96 -4.71 -3.47
N LEU A 99 2.23 -3.45 -3.17
CA LEU A 99 1.26 -2.54 -2.54
C LEU A 99 0.05 -2.29 -3.47
N THR A 100 0.29 -2.09 -4.77
CA THR A 100 -0.78 -1.99 -5.76
C THR A 100 -1.61 -3.27 -5.81
N GLU A 101 -0.97 -4.43 -5.90
CA GLU A 101 -1.64 -5.74 -5.93
C GLU A 101 -2.48 -5.97 -4.66
N ALA A 102 -1.92 -5.74 -3.48
CA ALA A 102 -2.63 -5.86 -2.19
C ALA A 102 -3.84 -4.93 -2.07
N ALA A 103 -3.74 -3.70 -2.58
CA ALA A 103 -4.86 -2.76 -2.58
C ALA A 103 -5.96 -3.18 -3.56
N GLU A 104 -5.61 -3.83 -4.68
CA GLU A 104 -6.59 -4.37 -5.63
C GLU A 104 -7.31 -5.60 -5.08
N GLU A 105 -6.59 -6.49 -4.38
CA GLU A 105 -7.19 -7.65 -3.72
C GLU A 105 -8.17 -7.24 -2.63
N ASN A 106 -7.81 -6.26 -1.79
CA ASN A 106 -8.70 -5.68 -0.78
C ASN A 106 -9.99 -5.05 -1.37
N LYS A 107 -9.96 -4.58 -2.62
CA LYS A 107 -11.16 -4.05 -3.31
C LYS A 107 -12.09 -5.14 -3.80
N LYS A 108 -11.57 -6.32 -4.16
CA LYS A 108 -12.39 -7.43 -4.68
C LYS A 108 -13.25 -8.05 -3.58
N ASP A 109 -12.73 -8.14 -2.36
CA ASP A 109 -13.46 -8.72 -1.23
C ASP A 109 -14.71 -7.90 -0.85
N LYS A 110 -14.61 -6.56 -0.84
CA LYS A 110 -15.75 -5.66 -0.56
C LYS A 110 -16.82 -5.61 -1.66
N LYS A 111 -16.58 -6.18 -2.85
CA LYS A 111 -17.54 -6.14 -3.96
C LYS A 111 -18.49 -7.35 -4.00
N ASN A 112 -18.26 -8.37 -3.17
CA ASN A 112 -19.09 -9.56 -3.06
C ASN A 112 -20.13 -9.52 -1.93
N GLU A 113 -20.23 -8.41 -1.20
CA GLU A 113 -21.18 -8.22 -0.09
C GLU A 113 -22.43 -7.40 -0.48
N ASN A 114 -22.91 -7.50 -1.73
CA ASN A 114 -24.11 -6.79 -2.16
C ASN A 114 -25.06 -7.64 -3.02
#